data_AF-W4KQW6-F1
#
_entry.id   AF-W4KQW6-F1
#
_cell.length_a   1.000
_cell.length_b   1.000
_cell.length_c   1.000
_cell.angle_alpha   90.00
_cell.angle_beta   90.00
_cell.angle_gamma   90.00
#
_symmetry.space_group_name_H-M   'P 1'
#
loop_
_entity.id
_entity.type
_entity.pdbx_description
1 polymer ?
#
loop_
_entity_poly.entity_id
_entity_poly.type
_entity_poly.pdbx_seq_one_letter_code
_entity_poly.pdbx_strand_id
1 'polypeptide(L)' 'QGVCVPQIMGVYARNGYINIAMEPPHPIFWVEASPDMSIYLKERVIEAFEKIHSRGIAHGDIALRHILIGAD' A
#
# COMPACT_ATOMS: atom_id res chain seq x y z
N GLN A 1 3.16 6.24 3.65
CA GLN A 1 3.13 5.44 4.89
C GLN A 1 4.10 4.27 4.78
N GLY A 2 4.81 3.95 5.87
CA GLY A 2 5.79 2.84 5.95
C GLY A 2 6.81 2.74 4.80
N VAL A 3 7.19 3.87 4.21
CA VAL A 3 7.97 4.05 2.95
C VAL A 3 7.20 3.71 1.66
N CYS A 4 6.61 2.52 1.55
CA CYS A 4 5.86 2.09 0.34
C CYS A 4 4.73 1.08 0.61
N VAL A 5 4.52 0.70 1.88
CA VAL A 5 3.47 -0.21 2.35
C VAL A 5 2.91 0.31 3.68
N PRO A 6 1.63 0.08 4.02
CA PRO A 6 1.10 0.46 5.32
C PRO A 6 1.90 -0.19 6.46
N GLN A 7 2.17 0.56 7.53
CA GLN A 7 2.84 0.01 8.69
C GLN A 7 1.90 -0.96 9.43
N ILE A 8 2.39 -2.17 9.76
CA ILE A 8 1.64 -3.09 10.61
C ILE A 8 1.74 -2.62 12.06
N MET A 9 0.59 -2.25 12.64
CA MET A 9 0.48 -1.81 14.03
C MET A 9 0.34 -3.01 14.99
N GLY A 10 -0.23 -4.11 14.52
CA GLY A 10 -0.37 -5.33 15.32
C GLY A 10 -0.98 -6.48 14.55
N VAL A 11 -0.68 -7.69 14.99
CA VAL A 11 -1.26 -8.94 14.46
C VAL A 11 -1.94 -9.66 15.63
N TYR A 12 -3.23 -9.93 15.48
CA TYR A 12 -4.06 -10.55 16.50
C TYR A 12 -4.66 -11.85 15.99
N ALA A 13 -4.15 -12.97 16.49
CA ALA A 13 -4.67 -14.29 16.18
C ALA A 13 -5.69 -14.73 17.24
N ARG A 14 -6.87 -15.15 16.80
CA ARG A 14 -7.87 -15.86 17.61
C ARG A 14 -8.34 -17.10 16.86
N ASN A 15 -9.05 -18.00 17.54
CA ASN A 15 -9.51 -19.24 16.92
C ASN A 15 -10.27 -18.97 15.61
N GLY A 16 -9.67 -19.39 14.49
CA GLY A 16 -10.22 -19.26 13.14
C GLY A 16 -9.96 -17.93 12.42
N TYR A 17 -9.32 -16.93 13.05
CA TYR A 17 -9.15 -15.60 12.46
C TYR A 17 -7.78 -14.99 12.75
N ILE A 18 -7.22 -14.34 11.75
CA ILE A 18 -6.05 -13.46 11.87
C ILE A 18 -6.49 -12.05 11.51
N ASN A 19 -6.36 -11.13 12.44
CA ASN A 19 -6.64 -9.72 12.22
C ASN A 19 -5.31 -8.97 12.14
N ILE A 20 -5.09 -8.23 11.06
CA ILE A 20 -3.90 -7.40 10.87
C ILE A 20 -4.35 -5.95 10.98
N ALA A 21 -3.94 -5.27 12.05
CA ALA A 21 -4.13 -3.84 12.19
C ALA A 21 -3.01 -3.11 11.44
N MET A 22 -3.39 -2.30 10.45
CA MET A 22 -2.47 -1.50 9.64
C MET A 22 -2.72 -0.01 9.90
N GLU A 23 -1.68 0.80 9.72
CA GLU A 23 -1.79 2.25 9.73
C GLU A 23 -2.87 2.68 8.71
N PRO A 24 -3.88 3.47 9.12
CA PRO A 24 -4.92 3.95 8.20
C PRO A 24 -4.29 4.89 7.17
N PRO A 25 -4.80 4.99 5.94
CA PRO A 25 -4.27 5.91 4.93
C PRO A 25 -4.10 7.36 5.41
N HIS A 26 -3.29 8.14 4.69
CA HIS A 26 -2.97 9.52 5.06
C HIS A 26 -4.22 10.33 5.41
N PRO A 27 -4.27 11.01 6.59
CA PRO A 27 -5.52 11.46 7.20
C PRO A 27 -6.23 12.59 6.45
N ILE A 28 -5.50 13.33 5.61
CA ILE A 28 -6.06 14.45 4.84
C ILE A 28 -6.52 14.00 3.45
N PHE A 29 -5.78 13.10 2.83
CA PHE A 29 -5.98 12.74 1.44
C PHE A 29 -5.30 11.41 1.14
N TRP A 30 -6.06 10.54 0.49
CA TRP A 30 -5.58 9.35 -0.18
C TRP A 30 -6.57 9.00 -1.28
N VAL A 31 -6.10 8.27 -2.28
CA VAL A 31 -6.94 7.72 -3.35
C VAL A 31 -6.60 6.27 -3.62
N GLU A 32 -7.59 5.49 -4.00
CA GLU A 32 -7.36 4.20 -4.64
C GLU A 32 -6.81 4.42 -6.05
N ALA A 33 -5.85 3.60 -6.48
CA ALA A 33 -5.32 3.69 -7.83
C ALA A 33 -6.42 3.45 -8.87
N SER A 34 -6.35 4.16 -9.99
CA SER A 34 -7.33 4.06 -11.06
C SER A 34 -6.66 4.20 -12.44
N PRO A 35 -7.28 3.70 -13.53
CA PRO A 35 -6.68 3.81 -14.87
C PRO A 35 -6.49 5.26 -15.34
N ASP A 36 -7.39 6.14 -14.91
CA ASP A 36 -7.49 7.57 -15.24
C ASP A 36 -6.66 8.48 -14.32
N MET A 37 -5.95 7.93 -13.34
CA MET A 37 -5.07 8.72 -12.47
C MET A 37 -3.94 9.38 -13.27
N SER A 38 -3.47 10.53 -12.76
CA SER A 38 -2.44 11.33 -13.42
C SER A 38 -1.11 10.56 -13.58
N ILE A 39 -0.28 10.99 -14.55
CA ILE A 39 1.05 10.40 -14.77
C ILE A 39 1.90 10.46 -13.50
N TYR A 40 1.83 11.59 -12.78
CA TYR A 40 2.51 11.75 -11.50
C TYR A 40 2.15 10.66 -10.48
N LEU A 41 0.86 10.31 -10.35
CA LEU A 41 0.42 9.23 -9.45
C LEU A 41 0.89 7.85 -9.94
N LYS A 42 1.00 7.64 -11.26
CA LYS A 42 1.55 6.40 -11.86
C LYS A 42 3.02 6.23 -11.52
N GLU A 43 3.81 7.29 -11.62
CA GLU A 43 5.23 7.29 -11.26
C GLU A 43 5.42 6.91 -9.79
N ARG A 44 4.63 7.48 -8.89
CA ARG A 44 4.69 7.14 -7.46
C ARG A 44 4.41 5.66 -7.16
N VAL A 45 3.50 5.04 -7.91
CA VAL A 45 3.22 3.60 -7.79
C VAL A 45 4.42 2.79 -8.27
N ILE A 46 5.04 3.18 -9.38
CA ILE A 46 6.26 2.52 -9.90
C ILE A 46 7.37 2.61 -8.87
N GLU A 47 7.65 3.78 -8.31
CA GLU A 47 8.66 3.97 -7.26
C GLU A 47 8.39 3.11 -6.03
N ALA A 48 7.12 2.95 -5.65
CA ALA A 48 6.75 2.06 -4.54
C ALA A 48 7.09 0.60 -4.86
N PHE A 49 6.78 0.11 -6.06
CA PHE A 49 7.15 -1.23 -6.50
C PHE A 49 8.67 -1.42 -6.61
N GLU A 50 9.41 -0.43 -7.09
CA GLU A 50 10.88 -0.47 -7.11
C GLU A 50 11.46 -0.63 -5.70
N LYS A 51 10.92 0.10 -4.72
CA LYS A 51 11.31 -0.03 -3.31
C LYS A 51 10.97 -1.42 -2.76
N ILE A 52 9.81 -1.97 -3.08
CA ILE A 52 9.42 -3.34 -2.69
C ILE A 52 10.38 -4.36 -3.32
N HIS A 53 10.61 -4.27 -4.62
CA HIS A 53 11.48 -5.18 -5.38
C HIS A 53 12.95 -5.09 -4.95
N SER A 54 13.44 -3.91 -4.56
CA SER A 54 14.80 -3.72 -4.04
C SER A 54 15.08 -4.54 -2.77
N ARG A 55 14.02 -4.97 -2.07
CA ARG A 55 14.11 -5.85 -0.89
C ARG A 55 13.95 -7.33 -1.23
N GLY A 56 13.93 -7.69 -2.51
CA GLY A 56 13.72 -9.06 -2.99
C GLY A 56 12.28 -9.57 -2.77
N ILE A 57 11.32 -8.67 -2.54
CA ILE A 57 9.92 -9.00 -2.31
C ILE A 57 9.15 -8.69 -3.60
N ALA A 58 8.25 -9.59 -4.01
CA ALA A 58 7.24 -9.32 -5.01
C ALA A 58 5.87 -9.22 -4.32
N HIS A 59 5.03 -8.27 -4.73
CA HIS A 59 3.72 -8.06 -4.08
C HIS A 59 2.80 -9.30 -4.18
N GLY A 60 2.87 -10.06 -5.27
CA GLY A 60 2.19 -11.35 -5.42
C GLY A 60 0.69 -11.31 -5.75
N ASP A 61 0.03 -10.16 -5.60
CA ASP A 61 -1.41 -9.97 -5.93
C ASP A 61 -1.70 -8.50 -6.30
N ILE A 62 -1.19 -8.09 -7.46
CA ILE A 62 -1.32 -6.71 -7.94
C ILE A 62 -2.73 -6.50 -8.51
N ALA A 63 -3.47 -5.59 -7.88
CA ALA A 63 -4.73 -5.05 -8.39
C ALA A 63 -4.86 -3.59 -7.98
N LEU A 64 -5.55 -2.78 -8.77
CA LEU A 64 -5.73 -1.34 -8.48
C LEU A 64 -6.31 -1.08 -7.09
N ARG A 65 -7.29 -1.90 -6.67
CA ARG A 65 -7.89 -1.88 -5.32
C ARG A 65 -6.94 -2.19 -4.16
N HIS A 66 -5.73 -2.68 -4.43
CA HIS A 66 -4.71 -2.95 -3.42
C HIS A 66 -3.65 -1.83 -3.34
N ILE A 67 -3.80 -0.76 -4.13
CA ILE A 67 -2.86 0.35 -4.20
C ILE A 67 -3.54 1.61 -3.69
N LEU A 68 -3.06 2.11 -2.55
CA LEU A 68 -3.51 3.35 -1.94
C LEU A 68 -2.41 4.40 -2.06
N ILE A 69 -2.73 5.57 -2.60
CA ILE A 69 -1.78 6.65 -2.85
C ILE A 69 -2.11 7.81 -1.93
N GLY A 70 -1.23 8.08 -0.97
CA GLY A 70 -1.33 9.22 -0.06
C GLY A 70 -0.74 10.50 -0.63
N ALA A 71 -0.92 11.61 0.10
CA ALA A 71 -0.36 12.92 -0.24
C ALA A 71 1.11 13.11 0.20
N ASP A 72 1.73 12.09 0.78
CA ASP A 72 3.07 12.10 1.38
C ASP A 72 4.22 11.86 0.39
#